data_AF-A0AAV0QVJ2-F1
#
_entry.id   AF-A0AAV0QVJ2-F1
#
_cell.length_a   1.000
_cell.length_b   1.000
_cell.length_c   1.000
_cell.angle_alpha   90.00
_cell.angle_beta   90.00
_cell.angle_gamma   90.00
#
_symmetry.space_group_name_H-M   'P 1'
#
loop_
_entity.id
_entity.type
_entity.pdbx_description
1 polymer ?
#
loop_
_entity_poly.entity_id
_entity_poly.type
_entity_poly.pdbx_seq_one_letter_code
_entity_poly.pdbx_strand_id
1 'polypeptide(L)'
;MEEQGGVPCLLQIIRESSCERSKENCIAILHTICLYDRTKWKEVKDEESSYGTISKLAKDGTSRAKRKANSILERFNRAVNLTHTA
;
A
#
# COMPACT_ATOMS: atom_id res chain seq x y z
N MET A 1 -20.50 -10.46 -9.37
CA MET A 1 -19.56 -10.98 -8.37
C MET A 1 -18.32 -10.14 -8.53
N GLU A 2 -18.17 -9.08 -7.72
CA GLU A 2 -16.89 -8.38 -7.66
C GLU A 2 -15.86 -9.39 -7.17
N GLU A 3 -14.90 -9.74 -8.04
CA GLU A 3 -13.67 -10.35 -7.58
C GLU A 3 -13.11 -9.40 -6.53
N GLN A 4 -13.25 -9.75 -5.26
CA GLN A 4 -12.54 -9.07 -4.18
C GLN A 4 -11.07 -9.31 -4.47
N GLY A 5 -10.48 -8.41 -5.26
CA GLY A 5 -9.11 -8.50 -5.68
C GLY A 5 -8.24 -8.70 -4.45
N GLY A 6 -7.14 -9.45 -4.59
CA GLY A 6 -6.22 -9.67 -3.47
C GLY A 6 -5.79 -8.36 -2.78
N VAL A 7 -5.78 -7.24 -3.51
CA VAL A 7 -5.41 -5.91 -3.01
C VAL A 7 -6.36 -5.38 -1.92
N PRO A 8 -7.68 -5.21 -2.15
CA PRO A 8 -8.63 -4.81 -1.11
C PRO A 8 -8.54 -5.68 0.15
N CYS A 9 -8.41 -6.98 -0.01
CA CYS A 9 -8.28 -7.92 1.12
C CYS A 9 -6.99 -7.68 1.92
N LEU A 10 -5.85 -7.53 1.24
CA LEU A 10 -4.57 -7.23 1.89
C LEU A 10 -4.60 -5.89 2.63
N LEU A 11 -5.21 -4.87 2.03
CA LEU A 11 -5.36 -3.53 2.63
C LEU A 11 -6.22 -3.58 3.88
N GLN A 12 -7.35 -4.29 3.82
CA GLN A 12 -8.22 -4.51 4.97
C GLN A 12 -7.47 -5.21 6.11
N ILE A 13 -6.70 -6.26 5.82
CA ILE A 13 -5.90 -6.96 6.84
C ILE A 13 -4.87 -6.01 7.46
N ILE A 14 -4.20 -5.16 6.67
CA ILE A 14 -3.23 -4.20 7.19
C ILE A 14 -3.91 -3.23 8.17
N ARG A 15 -5.13 -2.78 7.85
CA ARG A 15 -5.90 -1.83 8.65
C ARG A 15 -6.42 -2.44 9.95
N GLU A 16 -6.98 -3.64 9.88
CA GLU A 16 -7.75 -4.23 10.99
C GLU A 16 -6.95 -5.20 11.87
N SER A 17 -5.88 -5.80 11.33
CA SER A 17 -5.09 -6.77 12.09
C SER A 17 -4.43 -6.12 13.31
N SER A 18 -4.41 -6.83 14.45
CA SER A 18 -3.56 -6.49 15.60
C SER A 18 -2.18 -7.15 15.53
N CYS A 19 -2.00 -8.14 14.65
CA CYS A 19 -0.75 -8.86 14.47
C CYS A 19 0.17 -8.13 13.49
N GLU A 20 1.27 -7.59 14.00
CA GLU A 20 2.28 -6.87 13.21
C GLU A 20 2.95 -7.74 12.14
N ARG A 21 3.13 -9.05 12.41
CA ARG A 21 3.65 -10.00 11.41
C ARG A 21 2.71 -10.16 10.22
N SER A 22 1.40 -10.21 10.48
CA SER A 22 0.41 -10.30 9.41
C SER A 22 0.43 -9.04 8.54
N LYS A 23 0.53 -7.85 9.16
CA LYS A 23 0.67 -6.58 8.41
C LYS A 23 1.94 -6.55 7.57
N GLU A 24 3.07 -6.99 8.14
CA GLU A 24 4.36 -7.07 7.44
C GLU A 24 4.29 -7.97 6.20
N ASN A 25 3.66 -9.14 6.33
CA ASN A 25 3.47 -10.06 5.21
C ASN A 25 2.55 -9.46 4.15
N CYS A 26 1.45 -8.84 4.56
CA CYS A 26 0.49 -8.23 3.64
C CYS A 26 1.11 -7.08 2.85
N ILE A 27 1.83 -6.16 3.51
CA ILE A 27 2.51 -5.06 2.81
C ILE A 27 3.65 -5.57 1.92
N ALA A 28 4.28 -6.70 2.24
CA ALA A 28 5.28 -7.32 1.37
C ALA A 28 4.67 -7.83 0.07
N ILE A 29 3.50 -8.47 0.13
CA ILE A 29 2.77 -8.91 -1.06
C ILE A 29 2.28 -7.69 -1.84
N LEU A 30 1.69 -6.71 -1.15
CA LEU A 30 1.18 -5.49 -1.78
C LEU A 30 2.29 -4.72 -2.50
N HIS A 31 3.47 -4.60 -1.89
CA HIS A 31 4.65 -3.97 -2.52
C HIS A 31 5.03 -4.67 -3.83
N THR A 32 5.05 -6.00 -3.84
CA THR A 32 5.29 -6.81 -5.05
C THR A 32 4.19 -6.58 -6.09
N ILE A 33 2.92 -6.59 -5.71
CA ILE A 33 1.82 -6.33 -6.64
C ILE A 33 1.96 -4.93 -7.25
N CYS A 34 2.21 -3.90 -6.45
CA CYS A 34 2.43 -2.54 -6.94
C CYS A 34 3.67 -2.42 -7.83
N LEU A 35 4.67 -3.30 -7.66
CA LEU A 35 5.86 -3.33 -8.52
C LEU A 35 5.53 -3.81 -9.94
N TYR A 36 4.66 -4.81 -10.08
CA TYR A 36 4.43 -5.51 -11.35
C TYR A 36 3.10 -5.15 -12.03
N ASP A 37 2.10 -4.71 -11.26
CA ASP A 37 0.77 -4.39 -11.78
C ASP A 37 0.41 -2.92 -11.50
N ARG A 38 0.40 -2.12 -12.58
CA ARG A 38 0.04 -0.70 -12.51
C ARG A 38 -1.45 -0.45 -12.29
N THR A 39 -2.31 -1.39 -12.66
CA THR A 39 -3.77 -1.23 -12.53
C THR A 39 -4.22 -1.17 -11.08
N LYS A 40 -3.49 -1.87 -10.20
CA LYS A 40 -3.74 -1.93 -8.76
C LYS A 40 -3.44 -0.62 -8.03
N TRP A 41 -2.69 0.31 -8.65
CA TRP A 41 -2.32 1.57 -8.01
C TRP A 41 -3.53 2.44 -7.69
N LYS A 42 -4.62 2.34 -8.46
CA LYS A 42 -5.84 3.10 -8.18
C LYS A 42 -6.43 2.69 -6.84
N GLU A 43 -6.55 1.38 -6.58
CA GLU A 43 -7.10 0.82 -5.34
C GLU A 43 -6.23 1.20 -4.13
N VAL A 44 -4.90 1.09 -4.28
CA VAL A 44 -3.96 1.41 -3.21
C VAL A 44 -3.94 2.92 -2.90
N LYS A 45 -4.08 3.79 -3.92
CA LYS A 45 -4.20 5.24 -3.73
C LYS A 45 -5.51 5.62 -3.04
N ASP A 46 -6.61 4.98 -3.41
CA ASP A 46 -7.93 5.23 -2.81
C ASP A 46 -7.92 4.88 -1.32
N GLU A 47 -7.39 3.72 -0.96
CA GLU A 47 -7.23 3.31 0.44
C GLU A 47 -6.32 4.27 1.22
N GLU A 48 -5.21 4.70 0.62
CA GLU A 48 -4.32 5.67 1.27
C GLU A 48 -5.02 7.02 1.47
N SER A 49 -5.81 7.49 0.50
CA SER A 49 -6.55 8.74 0.60
C SER A 49 -7.70 8.67 1.63
N SER A 50 -8.35 7.52 1.74
CA SER A 50 -9.51 7.32 2.63
C SER A 50 -9.11 7.01 4.07
N TYR A 51 -8.06 6.20 4.26
CA TYR A 51 -7.73 5.63 5.57
C TYR A 51 -6.29 5.90 6.03
N GLY A 52 -5.40 6.37 5.15
CA GLY A 52 -3.98 6.56 5.47
C GLY A 52 -3.28 5.26 5.88
N THR A 53 -3.76 4.12 5.40
CA THR A 53 -3.35 2.77 5.86
C THR A 53 -1.85 2.54 5.65
N ILE A 54 -1.28 2.98 4.53
CA ILE A 54 0.15 2.81 4.23
C ILE A 54 0.98 3.82 4.99
N SER A 55 0.55 5.09 5.09
CA SER A 55 1.24 6.09 5.93
C SER A 55 1.31 5.68 7.40
N LYS A 56 0.22 5.14 7.95
CA LYS A 56 0.20 4.62 9.32
C LYS A 56 1.19 3.46 9.48
N LEU A 57 1.19 2.52 8.54
CA LEU A 57 2.13 1.40 8.58
C LEU A 57 3.60 1.85 8.41
N ALA A 58 3.85 2.89 7.61
CA ALA A 58 5.17 3.50 7.45
C ALA A 58 5.68 4.18 8.73
N LYS A 59 4.77 4.63 9.61
CA LYS A 59 5.09 5.26 10.89
C LYS A 59 5.20 4.26 12.05
N ASP A 60 4.26 3.32 12.14
CA ASP A 60 4.07 2.50 13.34
C ASP A 60 4.48 1.03 13.15
N GLY A 61 4.65 0.57 11.90
CA GLY A 61 4.95 -0.83 11.62
C GLY A 61 6.37 -1.29 12.02
N THR A 62 6.64 -2.57 11.80
CA THR A 62 7.99 -3.15 11.92
C THR A 62 8.97 -2.52 10.95
N SER A 63 10.28 -2.63 11.20
CA SER A 63 11.31 -2.08 10.31
C SER A 63 11.18 -2.54 8.86
N ARG A 64 10.71 -3.78 8.63
CA ARG A 64 10.48 -4.31 7.27
C ARG A 64 9.19 -3.77 6.67
N ALA A 65 8.11 -3.69 7.44
CA ALA A 65 6.85 -3.11 7.00
C ALA A 65 7.05 -1.64 6.60
N LYS A 66 7.76 -0.86 7.43
CA LYS A 66 8.11 0.54 7.18
C LYS A 66 8.85 0.72 5.87
N ARG A 67 9.91 -0.06 5.63
CA ARG A 67 10.69 0.03 4.38
C ARG A 67 9.81 -0.15 3.13
N LYS A 68 8.91 -1.12 3.17
CA LYS A 68 8.01 -1.44 2.05
C LYS A 68 6.92 -0.39 1.87
N ALA A 69 6.30 0.04 2.97
CA ALA A 69 5.30 1.10 2.97
C ALA A 69 5.87 2.42 2.42
N ASN A 70 7.05 2.84 2.90
CA ASN A 70 7.73 4.02 2.37
C ASN A 70 8.02 3.91 0.88
N SER A 71 8.49 2.74 0.41
CA SER A 71 8.73 2.52 -1.03
C SER A 71 7.46 2.69 -1.89
N ILE A 72 6.29 2.33 -1.38
CA ILE A 72 5.00 2.55 -2.05
C ILE A 72 4.66 4.05 -2.04
N LEU A 73 4.77 4.72 -0.89
CA LEU A 73 4.48 6.15 -0.75
C LEU A 73 5.39 7.03 -1.62
N GLU A 74 6.69 6.71 -1.69
CA GLU A 74 7.64 7.40 -2.58
C GLU A 74 7.22 7.30 -4.05
N ARG A 75 6.66 6.17 -4.47
CA ARG A 75 6.16 5.98 -5.83
C ARG A 75 4.87 6.76 -6.09
N PHE A 76 4.01 6.91 -5.09
CA PHE A 76 2.88 7.84 -5.21
C PHE A 76 3.38 9.25 -5.50
N ASN A 77 4.35 9.73 -4.72
CA ASN A 77 4.90 11.07 -4.88
C ASN A 77 5.60 11.24 -6.25
N ARG A 78 6.40 10.25 -6.69
CA ARG A 78 7.02 10.29 -8.04
C ARG A 78 5.99 10.32 -9.16
N ALA A 79 4.89 9.56 -9.05
CA ALA A 79 3.82 9.60 -10.04
C ALA A 79 3.13 10.97 -10.11
N VAL A 80 3.02 11.68 -8.98
CA VAL A 80 2.47 13.05 -8.92
C VAL A 80 3.43 14.08 -9.50
N ASN A 81 4.74 13.92 -9.29
CA ASN A 81 5.76 14.83 -9.81
C ASN A 81 5.98 14.71 -11.33
N LEU A 82 5.63 13.57 -11.95
CA LEU A 82 5.66 13.40 -13.41
C LEU A 82 4.53 14.14 -14.15
N THR A 83 3.46 14.53 -13.45
CA THR A 83 2.31 15.25 -14.02
C THR A 83 2.47 16.78 -14.04
N HIS A 84 3.60 17.33 -13.56
CA HIS A 84 3.84 18.78 -13.48
C HIS A 84 4.96 19.25 -14.43
N THR A 85 5.07 18.66 -15.61
CA THR A 85 5.92 19.17 -16.69
C THR A 85 5.12 19.15 -18.00
N ALA A 86 4.31 20.19 -18.20
CA ALA A 86 3.73 20.59 -19.48
C ALA A 86 3.49 22.10 -19.43
#